data_AF-A0A192H3J0-F1
#
_entry.id   AF-A0A192H3J0-F1
#
_cell.length_a   1.000
_cell.length_b   1.000
_cell.length_c   1.000
_cell.angle_alpha   90.00
_cell.angle_beta   90.00
_cell.angle_gamma   90.00
#
_symmetry.space_group_name_H-M   'P 1'
#
loop_
_entity.id
_entity.type
_entity.pdbx_description
1 polymer ?
#
loop_
_entity_poly.entity_id
_entity_poly.type
_entity_poly.pdbx_seq_one_letter_code
_entity_poly.pdbx_strand_id
1 'polypeptide(L)'
;MKYRYKQLFKAEQFDGSDKMRKKYFINRHREVNSYIDNITDRNEINVAGPWQYALKTPKGEKQLSVGDWILVDNKGLFSSVTDEFFKENYELVE
;
A
#
# COMPACT_ATOMS: atom_id res chain seq x y z
N MET A 1 -5.26 -9.78 12.91
CA MET A 1 -5.49 -8.92 14.09
C MET A 1 -6.59 -7.91 13.77
N LYS A 2 -7.40 -7.48 14.75
CA LYS A 2 -8.50 -6.51 14.57
C LYS A 2 -8.18 -5.20 15.32
N TYR A 3 -8.61 -4.06 14.79
CA TYR A 3 -8.31 -2.74 15.36
C TYR A 3 -9.57 -1.85 15.38
N ARG A 4 -9.69 -0.93 16.35
CA ARG A 4 -10.86 -0.05 16.52
C ARG A 4 -10.54 1.43 16.31
N TYR A 5 -11.24 2.06 15.36
CA TYR A 5 -11.46 3.51 15.29
C TYR A 5 -12.94 3.75 14.94
N LYS A 6 -13.81 3.90 15.94
CA LYS A 6 -15.30 3.93 15.82
C LYS A 6 -15.97 2.72 15.12
N GLN A 7 -15.22 1.91 14.36
CA GLN A 7 -15.56 0.69 13.62
C GLN A 7 -14.37 -0.28 13.68
N LEU A 8 -14.62 -1.58 13.51
CA LEU A 8 -13.58 -2.63 13.48
C LEU A 8 -12.98 -2.78 12.07
N PHE A 9 -11.66 -2.80 11.99
CA PHE A 9 -10.89 -3.04 10.76
C PHE A 9 -9.94 -4.22 10.93
N LYS A 10 -9.70 -4.97 9.85
CA LYS A 10 -8.46 -5.75 9.72
C LYS A 10 -7.40 -4.81 9.19
N ALA A 11 -6.20 -4.89 9.75
CA ALA A 11 -5.07 -4.07 9.32
C ALA A 11 -3.84 -4.94 9.06
N GLU A 12 -3.07 -4.59 8.04
CA GLU A 12 -1.79 -5.22 7.69
C GLU A 12 -0.85 -4.14 7.13
N GLN A 13 0.37 -4.07 7.66
CA GLN A 13 1.37 -3.11 7.20
C GLN A 13 1.92 -3.56 5.85
N PHE A 14 2.01 -2.64 4.90
CA PHE A 14 2.46 -2.90 3.55
C PHE A 14 3.99 -3.03 3.48
N ASP A 15 4.47 -4.19 3.09
CA ASP A 15 5.91 -4.52 3.01
C ASP A 15 6.50 -4.36 1.59
N GLY A 16 5.70 -3.94 0.61
CA GLY A 16 6.13 -3.83 -0.80
C GLY A 16 6.15 -5.16 -1.57
N SER A 17 5.91 -6.29 -0.91
CA SER A 17 6.07 -7.63 -1.49
C SER A 17 5.05 -7.94 -2.59
N ASP A 18 5.47 -8.75 -3.55
CA ASP A 18 4.60 -9.30 -4.60
C ASP A 18 3.37 -10.01 -4.03
N LYS A 19 3.54 -10.66 -2.87
CA LYS A 19 2.46 -11.36 -2.16
C LYS A 19 1.38 -10.37 -1.71
N MET A 20 1.77 -9.28 -1.04
CA MET A 20 0.82 -8.25 -0.62
C MET A 20 0.20 -7.54 -1.82
N ARG A 21 0.98 -7.25 -2.86
CA ARG A 21 0.44 -6.60 -4.07
C ARG A 21 -0.65 -7.42 -4.75
N LYS A 22 -0.44 -8.75 -4.88
CA LYS A 22 -1.46 -9.66 -5.40
C LYS A 22 -2.69 -9.74 -4.49
N LYS A 23 -2.48 -9.83 -3.17
CA LYS A 23 -3.54 -9.96 -2.17
C LYS A 23 -4.49 -8.75 -2.14
N TYR A 24 -3.94 -7.54 -2.29
CA TYR A 24 -4.69 -6.28 -2.17
C TYR A 24 -4.90 -5.55 -3.50
N PHE A 25 -4.58 -6.20 -4.64
CA PHE A 25 -4.68 -5.63 -5.98
C PHE A 25 -3.96 -4.27 -6.12
N ILE A 26 -2.75 -4.19 -5.56
CA ILE A 26 -1.93 -2.97 -5.57
C ILE A 26 -1.18 -2.88 -6.89
N ASN A 27 -1.38 -1.77 -7.59
CA ASN A 27 -0.67 -1.44 -8.82
C ASN A 27 0.70 -0.87 -8.48
N ARG A 28 1.73 -1.25 -9.25
CA ARG A 28 3.03 -0.59 -9.21
C ARG A 28 3.05 0.47 -10.32
N HIS A 29 3.05 1.75 -9.96
CA HIS A 29 3.31 2.79 -10.94
C HIS A 29 4.78 2.69 -11.35
N ARG A 30 4.97 2.44 -12.65
CA ARG A 30 6.29 2.50 -13.26
C ARG A 30 6.47 3.96 -13.65
N GLU A 31 7.29 4.72 -12.93
CA GLU A 31 7.89 5.91 -13.54
C GLU A 31 8.78 5.39 -14.68
N VAL A 32 8.22 5.37 -15.89
CA VAL A 32 9.02 5.26 -17.09
C VAL A 32 9.66 6.62 -17.27
N ASN A 33 10.82 6.83 -16.62
CA ASN A 33 11.75 7.81 -17.15
C ASN A 33 12.09 7.32 -18.56
N SER A 34 11.60 8.02 -19.58
CA SER A 34 11.87 7.77 -21.01
C SER A 34 13.36 7.83 -21.40
N TYR A 35 14.25 7.97 -20.42
CA TYR A 35 15.70 7.91 -20.53
C TYR A 35 16.30 6.50 -20.36
N ILE A 36 15.52 5.50 -19.92
CA ILE A 36 16.04 4.18 -19.48
C ILE A 36 15.54 2.99 -20.33
N ASP A 37 15.19 3.21 -21.60
CA ASP A 37 14.82 2.10 -22.49
C ASP A 37 16.04 1.26 -22.97
N ASN A 38 17.27 1.67 -22.63
CA ASN A 38 18.51 1.01 -23.07
C ASN A 38 19.25 0.20 -21.99
N ILE A 39 18.69 0.02 -20.78
CA ILE A 39 19.33 -0.82 -19.75
C ILE A 39 18.83 -2.26 -19.87
N THR A 40 19.72 -3.13 -20.35
CA THR A 40 19.51 -4.56 -20.57
C THR A 40 19.51 -5.41 -19.29
N ASP A 41 19.98 -4.86 -18.16
CA ASP A 41 19.85 -5.50 -16.85
C ASP A 41 18.67 -4.93 -16.05
N ARG A 42 17.53 -5.61 -16.17
CA ARG A 42 16.25 -5.21 -15.56
C ARG A 42 16.22 -5.33 -14.04
N ASN A 43 17.29 -5.85 -13.42
CA ASN A 43 17.37 -6.09 -11.98
C ASN A 43 17.96 -4.91 -11.19
N GLU A 44 18.56 -3.90 -11.84
CA GLU A 44 19.29 -2.81 -11.16
C GLU A 44 18.61 -1.44 -11.19
N ILE A 45 17.46 -1.28 -11.84
CA ILE A 45 16.76 0.02 -11.86
C ILE A 45 15.91 0.17 -10.59
N ASN A 46 16.58 0.38 -9.45
CA ASN A 46 15.99 0.94 -8.23
C ASN A 46 15.96 2.47 -8.32
N VAL A 47 15.45 3.03 -9.42
CA VAL A 47 15.08 4.46 -9.45
C VAL A 47 13.68 4.58 -8.86
N ALA A 48 13.64 4.34 -7.56
CA ALA A 48 12.47 4.33 -6.73
C ALA A 48 12.01 5.77 -6.49
N GLY A 49 11.28 6.35 -7.45
CA GLY A 49 10.46 7.54 -7.17
C GLY A 49 9.49 7.25 -5.99
N PRO A 50 9.08 8.26 -5.23
CA PRO A 50 8.23 8.09 -4.04
C PRO A 50 6.78 7.63 -4.35
N TRP A 51 6.42 7.49 -5.63
CA TRP A 51 5.07 7.22 -6.11
C TRP A 51 4.89 5.79 -6.66
N GLN A 52 5.50 4.78 -6.03
CA GLN A 52 5.58 3.46 -6.65
C GLN A 52 4.33 2.60 -6.55
N TYR A 53 3.44 2.81 -5.57
CA TYR A 53 2.31 1.91 -5.38
C TYR A 53 0.98 2.66 -5.25
N ALA A 54 -0.05 2.06 -5.85
CA ALA A 54 -1.41 2.53 -5.78
C ALA A 54 -2.34 1.42 -5.30
N LEU A 55 -3.02 1.66 -4.20
CA LEU A 55 -4.09 0.82 -3.68
C LEU A 55 -5.40 1.22 -4.36
N LYS A 56 -6.09 0.25 -4.99
CA LYS A 56 -7.41 0.49 -5.56
C LYS A 56 -8.45 0.54 -4.46
N THR A 57 -9.13 1.68 -4.30
CA THR A 57 -10.23 1.85 -3.35
C THR A 57 -11.53 2.19 -4.10
N PRO A 58 -12.71 2.08 -3.46
CA PRO A 58 -13.98 2.51 -4.06
C PRO A 58 -14.02 3.99 -4.46
N LYS A 59 -13.15 4.83 -3.86
CA LYS A 59 -13.04 6.26 -4.15
C LYS A 59 -12.00 6.59 -5.22
N GLY A 60 -11.35 5.57 -5.80
CA GLY A 60 -10.24 5.73 -6.74
C GLY A 60 -8.94 5.11 -6.22
N GLU A 61 -7.88 5.27 -6.99
CA GLU A 61 -6.54 4.85 -6.59
C GLU A 61 -5.98 5.78 -5.52
N LYS A 62 -5.40 5.19 -4.47
CA LYS A 62 -4.75 5.90 -3.38
C LYS A 62 -3.28 5.55 -3.35
N GLN A 63 -2.41 6.54 -3.25
CA GLN A 63 -0.97 6.31 -3.08
C GLN A 63 -0.72 5.45 -1.83
N LEU A 64 0.24 4.54 -1.96
CA LEU A 64 0.67 3.64 -0.91
C LEU A 64 2.20 3.59 -0.88
N SER A 65 2.78 3.71 0.31
CA SER A 65 4.22 3.57 0.55
C SER A 65 4.50 2.33 1.41
N VAL A 66 5.69 1.75 1.25
CA VAL A 66 6.14 0.70 2.18
C VAL A 66 6.15 1.26 3.60
N GLY A 67 5.56 0.53 4.54
CA GLY A 67 5.33 0.96 5.92
C GLY A 67 3.94 1.53 6.20
N ASP A 68 3.17 1.93 5.18
CA ASP A 68 1.77 2.32 5.34
C ASP A 68 0.90 1.12 5.75
N TRP A 69 -0.21 1.39 6.41
CA TRP A 69 -1.17 0.37 6.83
C TRP A 69 -2.33 0.27 5.86
N ILE A 70 -2.63 -0.94 5.39
CA ILE A 70 -3.82 -1.25 4.61
C ILE A 70 -4.94 -1.65 5.57
N LEU A 71 -6.07 -0.95 5.47
CA LEU A 71 -7.25 -1.19 6.30
C LEU A 71 -8.34 -1.86 5.45
N VAL A 72 -8.94 -2.90 6.00
CA VAL A 72 -10.07 -3.62 5.40
C VAL A 72 -11.26 -3.55 6.36
N ASP A 73 -12.34 -2.91 5.92
CA ASP A 73 -13.57 -2.82 6.70
C ASP A 73 -14.35 -4.15 6.71
N ASN A 74 -15.47 -4.17 7.44
CA ASN A 74 -16.34 -5.36 7.52
C ASN A 74 -17.05 -5.72 6.20
N LYS A 75 -17.03 -4.84 5.21
CA LYS A 75 -17.56 -5.07 3.85
C LYS A 75 -16.47 -5.48 2.87
N GLY A 76 -15.21 -5.58 3.31
CA GLY A 76 -14.08 -5.91 2.46
C GLY A 76 -13.53 -4.73 1.65
N LEU A 77 -13.94 -3.49 1.96
CA LEU A 77 -13.46 -2.31 1.27
C LEU A 77 -12.10 -1.89 1.80
N PHE A 78 -11.21 -1.51 0.88
CA PHE A 78 -9.84 -1.13 1.19
C PHE A 78 -9.68 0.37 1.40
N SER A 79 -8.82 0.73 2.34
CA SER A 79 -8.27 2.06 2.57
C SER A 79 -6.80 1.93 3.00
N SER A 80 -6.09 3.05 3.12
CA SER A 80 -4.75 3.09 3.69
C SER A 80 -4.56 4.30 4.61
N VAL A 81 -3.60 4.21 5.53
CA VAL A 81 -3.14 5.31 6.39
C VAL A 81 -1.63 5.19 6.60
N THR A 82 -0.97 6.28 6.96
CA THR A 82 0.46 6.25 7.33
C THR A 82 0.67 5.49 8.63
N ASP A 83 1.89 5.02 8.88
CA ASP A 83 2.26 4.35 10.14
C ASP A 83 2.02 5.22 11.37
N GLU A 84 2.40 6.50 11.30
CA GLU A 84 2.18 7.48 12.36
C GLU A 84 0.69 7.64 12.67
N PHE A 85 -0.13 7.91 11.65
CA PHE A 85 -1.58 8.06 11.83
C PHE A 85 -2.21 6.77 12.37
N PHE A 86 -1.76 5.60 11.91
CA PHE A 86 -2.27 4.32 12.40
C PHE A 86 -2.02 4.15 13.90
N LYS A 87 -0.76 4.35 14.34
CA LYS A 87 -0.36 4.20 15.75
C LYS A 87 -1.06 5.19 16.69
N GLU A 88 -1.34 6.40 16.20
CA GLU A 88 -2.03 7.43 16.99
C GLU A 88 -3.54 7.22 17.10
N ASN A 89 -4.16 6.55 16.12
CA ASN A 89 -5.63 6.51 16.00
C ASN A 89 -6.24 5.11 16.16
N TYR A 90 -5.44 4.04 16.11
CA TYR A 90 -5.95 2.67 16.15
C TYR A 90 -5.38 1.89 17.32
N GLU A 91 -6.28 1.28 18.09
CA GLU A 91 -5.93 0.38 19.17
C GLU A 91 -6.21 -1.07 18.75
N LEU A 92 -5.32 -1.98 19.13
CA LEU A 92 -5.53 -3.42 18.95
C LEU A 92 -6.71 -3.87 19.82
N VAL A 93 -7.63 -4.61 19.23
CA VAL A 93 -8.75 -5.23 19.96
C VAL A 93 -8.75 -6.73 19.66
N GLU A 94 -8.73 -7.55 20.70
CA GLU A 94 -8.82 -9.01 20.61
C GLU A 94 -10.20 -9.49 20.15
#